data_AF-A0A0S8K9K5-F1
#
_entry.id   AF-A0A0S8K9K5-F1
#
_cell.length_a   1.000
_cell.length_b   1.000
_cell.length_c   1.000
_cell.angle_alpha   90.00
_cell.angle_beta   90.00
_cell.angle_gamma   90.00
#
_symmetry.space_group_name_H-M   'P 1'
#
loop_
_entity.id
_entity.type
_entity.pdbx_description
1 polymer ?
#
loop_
_entity_poly.entity_id
_entity_poly.type
_entity_poly.pdbx_seq_one_letter_code
_entity_poly.pdbx_strand_id
1 'polypeptide(L)'
;MAKRSKQAKPVSKKQLSRVERERRQMRVLYAIAGVTIAAVVLVLGFGFYQEYIVKPSAPVAVVSGTPISTRDYQAMVQYRRFDLSSQMGLLQAQLMQLDPTLEDQQFYVQYLQQQIQQLQGLEASLPLQVMDEMIDDELIRQEAARRGIGVTDAEVQEEIEQQFGYVRNPPTPTPTPITATVTITVTPTPTTAQMTEEEFQKNYSDYVLALRRNAGISEVTFRSLFEVSILSTKLQEALAEEVPTTAEHVHARHILVETEEEAQ
;
A
#
# COMPACT_ATOMS: atom_id res chain seq x y z
N MET A 1 9.71 -69.08 -52.86
CA MET A 1 10.19 -70.05 -51.84
C MET A 1 10.15 -69.37 -50.48
N ALA A 2 9.29 -69.86 -49.57
CA ALA A 2 9.03 -69.26 -48.26
C ALA A 2 10.06 -69.71 -47.21
N LYS A 3 10.60 -68.78 -46.40
CA LYS A 3 11.49 -69.09 -45.28
C LYS A 3 10.69 -69.07 -43.97
N ARG A 4 10.72 -70.22 -43.29
CA ARG A 4 10.00 -70.63 -42.07
C ARG A 4 9.97 -69.56 -40.95
N SER A 5 8.78 -69.32 -40.40
CA SER A 5 8.63 -68.68 -39.08
C SER A 5 9.04 -69.66 -37.97
N LYS A 6 9.87 -69.19 -37.04
CA LYS A 6 10.22 -69.95 -35.82
C LYS A 6 9.03 -69.91 -34.87
N GLN A 7 8.41 -71.07 -34.62
CA GLN A 7 7.38 -71.23 -33.59
C GLN A 7 7.97 -70.95 -32.20
N ALA A 8 7.32 -70.06 -31.45
CA ALA A 8 7.61 -69.82 -30.04
C ALA A 8 7.22 -71.05 -29.20
N LYS A 9 8.14 -71.55 -28.36
CA LYS A 9 7.89 -72.69 -27.47
C LYS A 9 6.74 -72.38 -26.49
N PRO A 10 5.82 -73.33 -26.21
CA PRO A 10 4.78 -73.14 -25.21
C PRO A 10 5.39 -73.10 -23.80
N VAL A 11 5.07 -72.05 -23.06
CA VAL A 11 5.55 -71.80 -21.69
C VAL A 11 4.97 -72.85 -20.75
N SER A 12 5.82 -73.49 -19.93
CA SER A 12 5.40 -74.55 -18.99
C SER A 12 4.48 -74.00 -17.90
N LYS A 13 3.46 -74.77 -17.47
CA LYS A 13 2.54 -74.41 -16.36
C LYS A 13 3.27 -73.97 -15.07
N LYS A 14 4.48 -74.50 -14.82
CA LYS A 14 5.31 -74.07 -13.67
C LYS A 14 5.91 -72.66 -13.86
N GLN A 15 6.25 -72.28 -15.09
CA GLN A 15 6.75 -70.93 -15.42
C GLN A 15 5.64 -69.88 -15.38
N LEU A 16 4.42 -70.22 -15.81
CA LEU A 16 3.25 -69.34 -15.67
C LEU A 16 2.93 -69.00 -14.20
N SER A 17 3.07 -69.96 -13.28
CA SER A 17 2.84 -69.71 -11.83
C SER A 17 3.89 -68.78 -11.19
N ARG A 18 5.13 -68.78 -11.69
CA ARG A 18 6.17 -67.85 -11.23
C ARG A 18 5.91 -66.44 -11.75
N VAL A 19 5.54 -66.32 -13.03
CA VAL A 19 5.18 -65.04 -13.65
C VAL A 19 3.94 -64.41 -13.00
N GLU A 20 2.94 -65.21 -12.59
CA GLU A 20 1.79 -64.71 -11.84
C GLU A 20 2.12 -64.21 -10.44
N ARG A 21 3.05 -64.87 -9.73
CA ARG A 21 3.55 -64.42 -8.42
C ARG A 21 4.35 -63.13 -8.53
N GLU A 22 5.21 -63.01 -9.54
CA GLU A 22 5.97 -61.79 -9.84
C GLU A 22 5.04 -60.62 -10.19
N ARG A 23 3.99 -60.86 -10.99
CA ARG A 23 3.00 -59.82 -11.30
C ARG A 23 2.23 -59.35 -10.08
N ARG A 24 1.90 -60.24 -9.13
CA ARG A 24 1.27 -59.85 -7.86
C ARG A 24 2.22 -59.05 -6.98
N GLN A 25 3.48 -59.49 -6.87
CA GLN A 25 4.52 -58.77 -6.13
C GLN A 25 4.79 -57.39 -6.73
N MET A 26 4.89 -57.27 -8.06
CA MET A 26 5.03 -55.97 -8.72
C MET A 26 3.82 -55.06 -8.51
N ARG A 27 2.59 -55.59 -8.56
CA ARG A 27 1.38 -54.79 -8.30
C ARG A 27 1.34 -54.25 -6.87
N VAL A 28 1.73 -55.07 -5.91
CA VAL A 28 1.84 -54.66 -4.49
C VAL A 28 2.96 -53.64 -4.31
N LEU A 29 4.12 -53.84 -4.96
CA LEU A 29 5.24 -52.91 -4.92
C LEU A 29 4.85 -51.52 -5.46
N TYR A 30 4.16 -51.48 -6.61
CA TYR A 30 3.65 -50.23 -7.16
C TYR A 30 2.53 -49.60 -6.31
N ALA A 31 1.67 -50.41 -5.69
CA ALA A 31 0.66 -49.89 -4.77
C ALA A 31 1.31 -49.24 -3.55
N ILE A 32 2.32 -49.88 -2.95
CA ILE A 32 3.09 -49.31 -1.83
C ILE A 32 3.81 -48.04 -2.27
N ALA A 33 4.50 -48.07 -3.42
CA ALA A 33 5.18 -46.89 -3.98
C ALA A 33 4.21 -45.72 -4.21
N GLY A 34 3.02 -46.00 -4.76
CA GLY A 34 1.97 -45.01 -4.97
C GLY A 34 1.47 -44.40 -3.66
N VAL A 35 1.22 -45.23 -2.63
CA VAL A 35 0.81 -44.76 -1.30
C VAL A 35 1.91 -43.90 -0.65
N THR A 36 3.18 -44.28 -0.77
CA THR A 36 4.29 -43.48 -0.24
C THR A 36 4.41 -42.13 -0.95
N ILE A 37 4.26 -42.08 -2.27
CA ILE A 37 4.29 -40.81 -3.03
C ILE A 37 3.10 -39.93 -2.63
N ALA A 38 1.89 -40.50 -2.52
CA ALA A 38 0.70 -39.78 -2.08
C ALA A 38 0.85 -39.22 -0.66
N ALA A 39 1.42 -39.99 0.27
CA ALA A 39 1.70 -39.54 1.63
C ALA A 39 2.72 -38.39 1.66
N VAL A 40 3.78 -38.45 0.85
CA VAL A 40 4.76 -37.36 0.71
C VAL A 40 4.10 -36.10 0.17
N VAL A 41 3.27 -36.20 -0.88
CA VAL A 41 2.54 -35.04 -1.44
C VAL A 41 1.56 -34.46 -0.42
N LEU A 42 0.89 -35.30 0.39
CA LEU A 42 -0.01 -34.84 1.44
C LEU A 42 0.74 -34.07 2.54
N VAL A 43 1.89 -34.58 2.99
CA VAL A 43 2.71 -33.90 4.01
C VAL A 43 3.28 -32.59 3.46
N LEU A 44 3.77 -32.58 2.21
CA LEU A 44 4.25 -31.37 1.55
C LEU A 44 3.12 -30.36 1.33
N GLY A 45 1.94 -30.81 0.90
CA GLY A 45 0.75 -29.98 0.73
C GLY A 45 0.24 -29.41 2.05
N PHE A 46 0.27 -30.20 3.12
CA PHE A 46 -0.10 -29.74 4.47
C PHE A 46 0.91 -28.74 5.04
N GLY A 47 2.21 -28.99 4.87
CA GLY A 47 3.27 -28.04 5.25
C GLY A 47 3.17 -26.74 4.46
N PHE A 48 2.94 -26.83 3.14
CA PHE A 48 2.70 -25.67 2.28
C PHE A 48 1.45 -24.89 2.71
N TYR A 49 0.36 -25.58 3.04
CA TYR A 49 -0.87 -24.97 3.53
C TYR A 49 -0.66 -24.24 4.87
N GLN A 50 0.00 -24.87 5.84
CA GLN A 50 0.29 -24.23 7.12
C GLN A 50 1.24 -23.03 6.99
N GLU A 51 2.30 -23.16 6.20
CA GLU A 51 3.32 -22.10 6.08
C GLU A 51 2.83 -20.92 5.25
N TYR A 52 2.11 -21.18 4.15
CA TYR A 52 1.76 -20.15 3.17
C TYR A 52 0.36 -19.56 3.35
N ILE A 53 -0.54 -20.23 4.06
CA ILE A 53 -1.91 -19.73 4.26
C ILE A 53 -2.15 -19.34 5.72
N VAL A 54 -1.83 -20.22 6.68
CA VAL A 54 -2.25 -20.02 8.09
C VAL A 54 -1.37 -19.01 8.85
N LYS A 55 -0.04 -19.06 8.69
CA LYS A 55 0.87 -18.09 9.34
C LYS A 55 0.70 -16.64 8.86
N PRO A 56 0.59 -16.35 7.54
CA PRO A 56 0.41 -14.96 7.08
C PRO A 56 -1.01 -14.40 7.29
N SER A 57 -2.01 -15.24 7.56
CA SER A 57 -3.38 -14.77 7.86
C SER A 57 -3.67 -14.59 9.35
N ALA A 58 -2.70 -14.86 10.24
CA ALA A 58 -2.88 -14.63 11.67
C ALA A 58 -3.08 -13.13 11.96
N PRO A 59 -4.02 -12.76 12.85
CA PRO A 59 -4.26 -11.36 13.18
C PRO A 59 -3.09 -10.80 14.00
N VAL A 60 -2.57 -9.64 13.60
CA VAL A 60 -1.57 -8.90 14.39
C VAL A 60 -2.26 -8.01 15.42
N ALA A 61 -3.43 -7.48 15.07
CA ALA A 61 -4.30 -6.70 15.94
C ALA A 61 -5.78 -6.98 15.60
N VAL A 62 -6.69 -6.65 16.51
CA VAL A 62 -8.14 -6.73 16.30
C VAL A 62 -8.76 -5.39 16.70
N VAL A 63 -9.44 -4.74 15.77
CA VAL A 63 -10.08 -3.42 15.96
C VAL A 63 -11.59 -3.63 15.94
N SER A 64 -12.24 -3.48 17.10
CA SER A 64 -13.70 -3.64 17.26
C SER A 64 -14.29 -4.95 16.70
N GLY A 65 -13.48 -6.01 16.61
CA GLY A 65 -13.87 -7.32 16.05
C GLY A 65 -13.40 -7.58 14.62
N THR A 66 -12.87 -6.59 13.90
CA THR A 66 -12.22 -6.79 12.58
C THR A 66 -10.73 -7.13 12.78
N PRO A 67 -10.23 -8.26 12.27
CA PRO A 67 -8.81 -8.61 12.37
C PRO A 67 -7.96 -7.88 11.32
N ILE A 68 -6.86 -7.25 11.76
CA ILE A 68 -5.81 -6.76 10.87
C ILE A 68 -4.85 -7.92 10.60
N SER A 69 -4.78 -8.40 9.35
CA SER A 69 -3.98 -9.56 9.00
C SER A 69 -2.48 -9.25 8.92
N THR A 70 -1.64 -10.25 9.25
CA THR A 70 -0.17 -10.10 9.14
C THR A 70 0.26 -9.75 7.72
N ARG A 71 -0.38 -10.34 6.71
CA ARG A 71 -0.11 -10.06 5.30
C ARG A 71 -0.34 -8.59 4.97
N ASP A 72 -1.48 -8.04 5.39
CA ASP A 72 -1.84 -6.66 5.03
C ASP A 72 -0.92 -5.66 5.76
N TYR A 73 -0.58 -5.95 7.03
CA TYR A 73 0.43 -5.20 7.78
C TYR A 73 1.81 -5.24 7.11
N GLN A 74 2.30 -6.42 6.73
CA GLN A 74 3.60 -6.53 6.05
C GLN A 74 3.60 -5.81 4.69
N ALA A 75 2.50 -5.86 3.95
CA ALA A 75 2.36 -5.14 2.69
C ALA A 75 2.43 -3.62 2.91
N MET A 76 1.73 -3.09 3.93
CA MET A 76 1.78 -1.66 4.27
C MET A 76 3.17 -1.23 4.75
N VAL A 77 3.85 -2.03 5.57
CA VAL A 77 5.23 -1.74 5.98
C VAL A 77 6.16 -1.70 4.76
N GLN A 78 6.03 -2.64 3.83
CA GLN A 78 6.82 -2.64 2.59
C GLN A 78 6.50 -1.42 1.72
N TYR A 79 5.22 -1.01 1.65
CA TYR A 79 4.82 0.20 0.94
C TYR A 79 5.57 1.43 1.47
N ARG A 80 5.44 1.66 2.77
CA ARG A 80 5.98 2.84 3.43
C ARG A 80 7.51 2.85 3.39
N ARG A 81 8.14 1.68 3.49
CA ARG A 81 9.60 1.53 3.27
C ARG A 81 9.99 1.88 1.84
N PHE A 82 9.26 1.37 0.85
CA PHE A 82 9.54 1.66 -0.55
C PHE A 82 9.42 3.16 -0.83
N ASP A 83 8.36 3.80 -0.33
CA ASP A 83 8.15 5.23 -0.48
C ASP A 83 9.27 6.05 0.18
N LEU A 84 9.59 5.78 1.44
CA LEU A 84 10.71 6.43 2.15
C LEU A 84 12.05 6.21 1.43
N SER A 85 12.32 4.99 0.98
CA SER A 85 13.56 4.67 0.25
C SER A 85 13.65 5.40 -1.08
N SER A 86 12.52 5.60 -1.76
CA SER A 86 12.45 6.33 -3.02
C SER A 86 12.72 7.82 -2.80
N GLN A 87 12.14 8.40 -1.74
CA GLN A 87 12.41 9.78 -1.33
C GLN A 87 13.89 9.98 -0.95
N MET A 88 14.45 9.09 -0.13
CA MET A 88 15.88 9.13 0.22
C MET A 88 16.79 8.97 -1.00
N GLY A 89 16.42 8.11 -1.95
CA GLY A 89 17.16 7.92 -3.20
C GLY A 89 17.23 9.19 -4.04
N LEU A 90 16.13 9.95 -4.12
CA LEU A 90 16.10 11.25 -4.79
C LEU A 90 17.05 12.25 -4.13
N LEU A 91 17.03 12.35 -2.79
CA LEU A 91 17.91 13.25 -2.04
C LEU A 91 19.39 12.86 -2.16
N GLN A 92 19.69 11.55 -2.14
CA GLN A 92 21.05 11.07 -2.39
C GLN A 92 21.52 11.38 -3.81
N ALA A 93 20.65 11.21 -4.81
CA ALA A 93 20.97 11.57 -6.20
C ALA A 93 21.22 13.07 -6.36
N GLN A 94 20.49 13.91 -5.61
CA GLN A 94 20.75 15.34 -5.56
C GLN A 94 22.11 15.61 -4.90
N LEU A 95 22.40 15.02 -3.75
CA LEU A 95 23.71 15.15 -3.08
C LEU A 95 24.89 14.76 -3.99
N MET A 96 24.77 13.70 -4.78
CA MET A 96 25.82 13.27 -5.72
C MET A 96 26.07 14.25 -6.87
N GLN A 97 25.11 15.14 -7.17
CA GLN A 97 25.26 16.18 -8.18
C GLN A 97 25.90 17.46 -7.63
N LEU A 98 25.90 17.65 -6.31
CA LEU A 98 26.56 18.79 -5.67
C LEU A 98 28.06 18.51 -5.50
N ASP A 99 28.87 19.55 -5.69
CA ASP A 99 30.31 19.49 -5.43
C ASP A 99 30.59 19.91 -3.98
N PRO A 100 31.03 18.99 -3.12
CA PRO A 100 31.28 19.27 -1.71
C PRO A 100 32.58 20.06 -1.48
N THR A 101 33.25 20.57 -2.51
CA THR A 101 34.44 21.43 -2.38
C THR A 101 34.14 22.90 -2.59
N LEU A 102 32.98 23.24 -3.16
CA LEU A 102 32.55 24.62 -3.38
C LEU A 102 31.89 25.17 -2.11
N GLU A 103 32.41 26.29 -1.57
CA GLU A 103 31.92 26.92 -0.34
C GLU A 103 30.43 27.25 -0.38
N ASP A 104 29.93 27.73 -1.53
CA ASP A 104 28.51 28.08 -1.73
C ASP A 104 27.56 26.86 -1.67
N GLN A 105 28.09 25.65 -1.82
CA GLN A 105 27.31 24.40 -1.86
C GLN A 105 27.37 23.61 -0.54
N GLN A 106 28.30 23.93 0.36
CA GLN A 106 28.46 23.26 1.66
C GLN A 106 27.18 23.28 2.50
N PHE A 107 26.50 24.43 2.52
CA PHE A 107 25.25 24.58 3.26
C PHE A 107 24.18 23.61 2.75
N TYR A 108 24.03 23.48 1.42
CA TYR A 108 23.07 22.55 0.81
C TYR A 108 23.42 21.10 1.10
N VAL A 109 24.70 20.74 1.03
CA VAL A 109 25.17 19.38 1.39
C VAL A 109 24.81 19.05 2.84
N GLN A 110 25.09 19.96 3.78
CA GLN A 110 24.77 19.75 5.19
C GLN A 110 23.26 19.66 5.43
N TYR A 111 22.46 20.50 4.77
CA TYR A 111 21.01 20.48 4.85
C TYR A 111 20.41 19.14 4.36
N LEU A 112 20.82 18.68 3.16
CA LEU A 112 20.34 17.43 2.58
C LEU A 112 20.78 16.21 3.42
N GLN A 113 22.00 16.21 3.94
CA GLN A 113 22.46 15.16 4.87
C GLN A 113 21.61 15.12 6.14
N GLN A 114 21.31 16.28 6.73
CA GLN A 114 20.46 16.35 7.92
C GLN A 114 19.04 15.84 7.63
N GLN A 115 18.50 16.13 6.45
CA GLN A 115 17.19 15.62 6.03
C GLN A 115 17.20 14.09 5.86
N ILE A 116 18.24 13.52 5.24
CA ILE A 116 18.40 12.06 5.09
C ILE A 116 18.47 11.38 6.46
N GLN A 117 19.20 11.94 7.42
CA GLN A 117 19.26 11.38 8.78
C GLN A 117 17.90 11.36 9.48
N GLN A 118 17.06 12.37 9.27
CA GLN A 118 15.70 12.39 9.81
C GLN A 118 14.82 11.29 9.18
N LEU A 119 14.89 11.12 7.86
CA LEU A 119 14.16 10.05 7.16
C LEU A 119 14.61 8.64 7.58
N GLN A 120 15.91 8.44 7.82
CA GLN A 120 16.44 7.18 8.37
C GLN A 120 15.90 6.90 9.78
N GLY A 121 15.71 7.93 10.60
CA GLY A 121 15.08 7.81 11.92
C GLY A 121 13.62 7.34 11.82
N LEU A 122 12.86 7.90 10.87
CA LEU A 122 11.47 7.51 10.61
C LEU A 122 11.37 6.04 10.16
N GLU A 123 12.30 5.57 9.33
CA GLU A 123 12.35 4.18 8.88
C GLU A 123 12.44 3.18 10.05
N ALA A 124 13.16 3.54 11.12
CA ALA A 124 13.30 2.69 12.30
C ALA A 124 12.00 2.57 13.11
N SER A 125 11.21 3.65 13.20
CA SER A 125 9.90 3.65 13.88
C SER A 125 8.73 3.21 13.01
N LEU A 126 8.96 3.07 11.71
CA LEU A 126 7.93 2.81 10.70
C LEU A 126 7.00 1.63 11.01
N PRO A 127 7.47 0.45 11.49
CA PRO A 127 6.57 -0.66 11.76
C PRO A 127 5.49 -0.33 12.81
N LEU A 128 5.85 0.44 13.84
CA LEU A 128 4.89 0.88 14.86
C LEU A 128 3.91 1.89 14.28
N GLN A 129 4.39 2.87 13.51
CA GLN A 129 3.53 3.87 12.86
C GLN A 129 2.52 3.23 11.91
N VAL A 130 2.93 2.20 11.15
CA VAL A 130 2.04 1.47 10.25
C VAL A 130 0.96 0.71 11.01
N MET A 131 1.28 0.17 12.19
CA MET A 131 0.28 -0.49 13.02
C MET A 131 -0.80 0.52 13.45
N ASP A 132 -0.38 1.66 13.98
CA ASP A 132 -1.29 2.71 14.43
C ASP A 132 -2.14 3.24 13.26
N GLU A 133 -1.51 3.49 12.11
CA GLU A 133 -2.20 3.91 10.88
C GLU A 133 -3.25 2.90 10.44
N MET A 134 -2.93 1.60 10.42
CA MET A 134 -3.91 0.58 10.03
C MET A 134 -5.07 0.44 11.03
N ILE A 135 -4.83 0.74 12.30
CA ILE A 135 -5.89 0.79 13.32
C ILE A 135 -6.80 1.98 13.04
N ASP A 136 -6.23 3.16 12.81
CA ASP A 136 -6.99 4.38 12.52
C ASP A 136 -7.78 4.23 11.21
N ASP A 137 -7.19 3.66 10.17
CA ASP A 137 -7.85 3.37 8.89
C ASP A 137 -9.09 2.49 9.06
N GLU A 138 -8.98 1.45 9.90
CA GLU A 138 -10.09 0.55 10.19
C GLU A 138 -11.19 1.25 11.01
N LEU A 139 -10.81 2.12 11.95
CA LEU A 139 -11.77 2.96 12.69
C LEU A 139 -12.50 3.93 11.77
N ILE A 140 -11.80 4.56 10.82
CA ILE A 140 -12.38 5.45 9.82
C ILE A 140 -13.40 4.69 8.96
N ARG A 141 -13.04 3.49 8.46
CA ARG A 141 -13.95 2.65 7.68
C ARG A 141 -15.22 2.29 8.47
N GLN A 142 -15.07 1.91 9.74
CA GLN A 142 -16.19 1.56 10.61
C GLN A 142 -17.11 2.76 10.86
N GLU A 143 -16.54 3.91 11.19
CA GLU A 143 -17.32 5.12 11.51
C GLU A 143 -18.00 5.70 10.26
N ALA A 144 -17.32 5.70 9.12
CA ALA A 144 -17.90 6.11 7.86
C ALA A 144 -19.07 5.18 7.46
N ALA A 145 -18.89 3.86 7.59
CA ALA A 145 -19.97 2.89 7.34
C ALA A 145 -21.17 3.10 8.29
N ARG A 146 -20.90 3.39 9.57
CA ARG A 146 -21.94 3.71 10.58
C ARG A 146 -22.77 4.93 10.19
N ARG A 147 -22.12 5.93 9.58
CA ARG A 147 -22.73 7.19 9.12
C ARG A 147 -23.29 7.12 7.69
N GLY A 148 -23.10 6.00 6.98
CA GLY A 148 -23.50 5.85 5.58
C GLY A 148 -22.65 6.68 4.60
N ILE A 149 -21.43 7.06 5.01
CA ILE A 149 -20.46 7.77 4.17
C ILE A 149 -19.73 6.72 3.34
N GLY A 150 -19.82 6.85 2.01
CA GLY A 150 -19.15 5.97 1.06
C GLY A 150 -18.26 6.74 0.08
N VAL A 151 -17.40 6.00 -0.61
CA VAL A 151 -16.54 6.51 -1.68
C VAL A 151 -16.81 5.71 -2.96
N THR A 152 -16.87 6.40 -4.08
CA THR A 152 -17.03 5.81 -5.40
C THR A 152 -15.68 5.64 -6.10
N ASP A 153 -15.58 4.67 -7.01
CA ASP A 153 -14.36 4.46 -7.80
C ASP A 153 -13.94 5.69 -8.61
N ALA A 154 -14.92 6.52 -9.02
CA ALA A 154 -14.66 7.76 -9.74
C ALA A 154 -13.97 8.81 -8.86
N GLU A 155 -14.38 8.93 -7.59
CA GLU A 155 -13.73 9.82 -6.61
C GLU A 155 -12.31 9.36 -6.31
N VAL A 156 -12.10 8.05 -6.14
CA VAL A 156 -10.75 7.47 -5.96
C VAL A 156 -9.87 7.78 -7.18
N GLN A 157 -10.43 7.62 -8.39
CA GLN A 157 -9.69 7.89 -9.62
C GLN A 157 -9.33 9.37 -9.75
N GLU A 158 -10.26 10.27 -9.43
CA GLU A 158 -10.04 11.71 -9.47
C GLU A 158 -8.97 12.13 -8.45
N GLU A 159 -9.00 11.58 -7.23
CA GLU A 159 -7.98 11.84 -6.21
C GLU A 159 -6.58 11.39 -6.67
N ILE A 160 -6.49 10.19 -7.25
CA ILE A 160 -5.22 9.67 -7.82
C ILE A 160 -4.72 10.59 -8.93
N GLU A 161 -5.60 11.04 -9.82
CA GLU A 161 -5.24 11.94 -10.91
C GLU A 161 -4.72 13.27 -10.40
N GLN A 162 -5.41 13.87 -9.43
CA GLN A 162 -4.99 15.11 -8.78
C GLN A 162 -3.62 14.96 -8.12
N GLN A 163 -3.39 13.86 -7.40
CA GLN A 163 -2.12 13.59 -6.72
C GLN A 163 -0.96 13.43 -7.71
N PHE A 164 -1.23 12.91 -8.91
CA PHE A 164 -0.24 12.80 -9.98
C PHE A 164 -0.11 14.09 -10.81
N GLY A 165 -0.95 15.11 -10.56
CA GLY A 165 -0.93 16.41 -11.25
C GLY A 165 -1.73 16.47 -12.55
N TYR A 166 -2.62 15.50 -12.79
CA TYR A 166 -3.57 15.51 -13.90
C TYR A 166 -4.92 16.06 -13.43
N VAL A 167 -5.41 17.08 -14.13
CA VAL A 167 -6.73 17.68 -13.88
C VAL A 167 -7.58 17.49 -15.12
N ARG A 168 -8.58 16.59 -15.07
CA ARG A 168 -9.47 16.30 -16.22
C ARG A 168 -10.13 17.55 -16.80
N ASN A 169 -10.56 18.47 -15.93
CA ASN A 169 -11.27 19.69 -16.30
C ASN A 169 -10.64 20.89 -15.60
N PRO A 170 -9.56 21.48 -16.14
CA PRO A 170 -8.99 22.67 -15.52
C PRO A 170 -9.98 23.84 -15.56
N PRO A 171 -10.07 24.65 -14.50
CA PRO A 171 -10.90 25.84 -14.53
C PRO A 171 -10.47 26.72 -15.72
N THR A 172 -11.42 27.08 -16.57
CA THR A 172 -11.16 28.06 -17.63
C THR A 172 -10.72 29.35 -16.96
N PRO A 173 -9.59 29.98 -17.34
CA PRO A 173 -9.16 31.22 -16.74
C PRO A 173 -10.26 32.25 -16.92
N THR A 174 -10.95 32.59 -15.83
CA THR A 174 -11.97 33.63 -15.85
C THR A 174 -11.22 34.95 -15.84
N PRO A 175 -11.31 35.79 -16.88
CA PRO A 175 -10.66 37.10 -16.85
C PRO A 175 -11.28 37.91 -15.72
N THR A 176 -10.48 38.24 -14.71
CA THR A 176 -10.88 39.16 -13.64
C THR A 176 -11.26 40.50 -14.27
N PRO A 177 -12.47 41.03 -14.06
CA PRO A 177 -12.84 42.33 -14.60
C PRO A 177 -11.92 43.42 -14.02
N ILE A 178 -11.10 44.01 -14.89
CA ILE A 178 -10.21 45.13 -14.55
C ILE A 178 -11.02 46.42 -14.42
N THR A 179 -11.13 46.96 -13.20
CA THR A 179 -11.58 48.34 -12.97
C THR A 179 -10.43 49.27 -13.38
N ALA A 180 -10.59 50.00 -14.49
CA ALA A 180 -9.55 50.82 -15.09
C ALA A 180 -9.13 52.01 -14.20
N THR A 181 -7.91 52.01 -13.65
CA THR A 181 -7.23 53.27 -13.25
C THR A 181 -5.69 53.25 -13.24
N VAL A 182 -4.99 52.21 -13.67
CA VAL A 182 -3.51 52.27 -13.83
C VAL A 182 -3.09 51.38 -15.00
N THR A 183 -2.23 51.87 -15.90
CA THR A 183 -1.55 51.04 -16.90
C THR A 183 -0.56 50.11 -16.20
N ILE A 184 -1.03 48.91 -15.87
CA ILE A 184 -0.18 47.81 -15.39
C ILE A 184 0.17 46.96 -16.61
N THR A 185 1.46 46.79 -16.89
CA THR A 185 1.93 45.79 -17.85
C THR A 185 1.60 44.41 -17.28
N VAL A 186 0.59 43.74 -17.82
CA VAL A 186 0.29 42.34 -17.49
C VAL A 186 1.41 41.46 -18.02
N THR A 187 2.38 41.14 -17.17
CA THR A 187 3.28 40.01 -17.43
C THR A 187 2.40 38.75 -17.43
N PRO A 188 2.34 37.95 -18.51
CA PRO A 188 1.57 36.72 -18.48
C PRO A 188 2.14 35.84 -17.37
N THR A 189 1.31 35.51 -16.38
CA THR A 189 1.66 34.52 -15.36
C THR A 189 1.98 33.21 -16.09
N PRO A 190 3.15 32.58 -15.88
CA PRO A 190 3.46 31.31 -16.50
C PRO A 190 2.37 30.31 -16.11
N THR A 191 1.59 29.87 -17.09
CA THR A 191 0.62 28.79 -16.91
C THR A 191 1.44 27.51 -16.79
N THR A 192 1.50 26.93 -15.60
CA THR A 192 2.13 25.62 -15.37
C THR A 192 1.56 24.63 -16.38
N ALA A 193 2.42 23.99 -17.18
CA ALA A 193 1.99 22.97 -18.12
C ALA A 193 1.32 21.84 -17.34
N GLN A 194 0.02 21.64 -17.57
CA GLN A 194 -0.72 20.55 -16.96
C GLN A 194 -0.27 19.24 -17.60
N MET A 195 -0.12 18.20 -16.78
CA MET A 195 0.20 16.87 -17.31
C MET A 195 -0.91 16.41 -18.26
N THR A 196 -0.53 15.77 -19.35
CA THR A 196 -1.50 15.19 -20.30
C THR A 196 -2.09 13.88 -19.77
N GLU A 197 -3.22 13.44 -20.33
CA GLU A 197 -3.84 12.16 -19.93
C GLU A 197 -2.91 10.98 -20.26
N GLU A 198 -2.23 11.03 -21.40
CA GLU A 198 -1.30 9.99 -21.83
C GLU A 198 -0.08 9.91 -20.91
N GLU A 199 0.46 11.06 -20.49
CA GLU A 199 1.54 11.12 -19.50
C GLU A 199 1.09 10.59 -18.14
N PHE A 200 -0.13 10.93 -17.70
CA PHE A 200 -0.72 10.37 -16.48
C PHE A 200 -0.78 8.84 -16.54
N GLN A 201 -1.42 8.28 -17.58
CA GLN A 201 -1.62 6.84 -17.70
C GLN A 201 -0.28 6.10 -17.69
N LYS A 202 0.72 6.65 -18.40
CA LYS A 202 2.07 6.08 -18.40
C LYS A 202 2.70 6.13 -17.01
N ASN A 203 2.76 7.31 -16.39
CA ASN A 203 3.37 7.49 -15.08
C ASN A 203 2.70 6.63 -13.99
N TYR A 204 1.37 6.57 -14.02
CA TYR A 204 0.59 5.72 -13.11
C TYR A 204 0.91 4.24 -13.31
N SER A 205 0.93 3.77 -14.56
CA SER A 205 1.23 2.36 -14.86
C SER A 205 2.66 1.97 -14.45
N ASP A 206 3.63 2.86 -14.68
CA ASP A 206 5.03 2.66 -14.28
C ASP A 206 5.16 2.61 -12.76
N TYR A 207 4.44 3.49 -12.04
CA TYR A 207 4.43 3.52 -10.58
C TYR A 207 3.79 2.25 -9.98
N VAL A 208 2.62 1.84 -10.47
CA VAL A 208 1.96 0.59 -10.02
C VAL A 208 2.83 -0.63 -10.28
N LEU A 209 3.54 -0.66 -11.41
CA LEU A 209 4.50 -1.73 -11.71
C LEU A 209 5.67 -1.72 -10.73
N ALA A 210 6.19 -0.55 -10.37
CA ALA A 210 7.27 -0.40 -9.39
C ALA A 210 6.82 -0.87 -8.00
N LEU A 211 5.62 -0.48 -7.57
CA LEU A 211 5.02 -0.95 -6.31
C LEU A 211 4.88 -2.47 -6.28
N ARG A 212 4.39 -3.06 -7.36
CA ARG A 212 4.24 -4.51 -7.44
C ARG A 212 5.58 -5.25 -7.38
N ARG A 213 6.61 -4.72 -8.05
CA ARG A 213 7.95 -5.35 -8.12
C ARG A 213 8.76 -5.16 -6.84
N ASN A 214 8.70 -3.98 -6.24
CA ASN A 214 9.61 -3.58 -5.17
C ASN A 214 8.97 -3.67 -3.77
N ALA A 215 7.65 -3.48 -3.67
CA ALA A 215 6.90 -3.49 -2.42
C ALA A 215 5.87 -4.65 -2.32
N GLY A 216 5.67 -5.42 -3.40
CA GLY A 216 4.74 -6.54 -3.42
C GLY A 216 3.25 -6.16 -3.36
N ILE A 217 2.93 -4.89 -3.63
CA ILE A 217 1.58 -4.33 -3.45
C ILE A 217 0.80 -4.37 -4.76
N SER A 218 -0.49 -4.68 -4.67
CA SER A 218 -1.41 -4.67 -5.81
C SER A 218 -1.99 -3.27 -6.05
N GLU A 219 -2.42 -2.98 -7.28
CA GLU A 219 -3.14 -1.72 -7.58
C GLU A 219 -4.39 -1.54 -6.72
N VAL A 220 -5.12 -2.62 -6.46
CA VAL A 220 -6.33 -2.60 -5.62
C VAL A 220 -5.99 -2.14 -4.20
N THR A 221 -4.91 -2.69 -3.63
CA THR A 221 -4.42 -2.27 -2.32
C THR A 221 -3.99 -0.81 -2.34
N PHE A 222 -3.28 -0.37 -3.38
CA PHE A 222 -2.87 1.03 -3.53
C PHE A 222 -4.07 1.98 -3.60
N ARG A 223 -5.09 1.67 -4.41
CA ARG A 223 -6.35 2.42 -4.50
C ARG A 223 -7.09 2.50 -3.17
N SER A 224 -7.05 1.42 -2.38
CA SER A 224 -7.71 1.39 -1.06
C SER A 224 -7.12 2.38 -0.05
N LEU A 225 -5.88 2.84 -0.26
CA LEU A 225 -5.27 3.90 0.57
C LEU A 225 -5.94 5.25 0.32
N PHE A 226 -6.21 5.57 -0.96
CA PHE A 226 -6.94 6.79 -1.34
C PHE A 226 -8.40 6.71 -0.92
N GLU A 227 -9.01 5.53 -0.96
CA GLU A 227 -10.37 5.35 -0.45
C GLU A 227 -10.46 5.77 1.03
N VAL A 228 -9.51 5.35 1.87
CA VAL A 228 -9.50 5.72 3.30
C VAL A 228 -9.19 7.18 3.51
N SER A 229 -8.28 7.78 2.74
CA SER A 229 -8.01 9.21 2.86
C SER A 229 -9.25 10.06 2.52
N ILE A 230 -10.01 9.67 1.48
CA ILE A 230 -11.27 10.33 1.12
C ILE A 230 -12.33 10.11 2.21
N LEU A 231 -12.45 8.89 2.76
CA LEU A 231 -13.36 8.62 3.88
C LEU A 231 -13.01 9.48 5.10
N SER A 232 -11.73 9.64 5.41
CA SER A 232 -11.23 10.47 6.50
C SER A 232 -11.66 11.93 6.34
N THR A 233 -11.43 12.50 5.15
CA THR A 233 -11.85 13.88 4.82
C THR A 233 -13.36 14.04 4.95
N LYS A 234 -14.16 13.16 4.33
CA LYS A 234 -15.62 13.21 4.41
C LYS A 234 -16.13 13.06 5.84
N LEU A 235 -15.50 12.22 6.64
CA LEU A 235 -15.83 12.03 8.04
C LEU A 235 -15.50 13.29 8.86
N GLN A 236 -14.36 13.92 8.61
CA GLN A 236 -13.99 15.18 9.25
C GLN A 236 -14.98 16.29 8.93
N GLU A 237 -15.43 16.41 7.67
CA GLU A 237 -16.46 17.37 7.26
C GLU A 237 -17.79 17.10 7.98
N ALA A 238 -18.24 15.84 7.99
CA ALA A 238 -19.47 15.45 8.68
C ALA A 238 -19.41 15.72 10.19
N LEU A 239 -18.25 15.50 10.83
CA LEU A 239 -18.04 15.83 12.23
C LEU A 239 -17.98 17.33 12.47
N ALA A 240 -17.39 18.10 11.56
CA ALA A 240 -17.30 19.56 11.67
C ALA A 240 -18.69 20.21 11.67
N GLU A 241 -19.67 19.65 10.96
CA GLU A 241 -21.07 20.10 10.98
C GLU A 241 -21.75 19.90 12.34
N GLU A 242 -21.29 18.92 13.14
CA GLU A 242 -21.83 18.62 14.47
C GLU A 242 -21.22 19.49 15.57
N VAL A 243 -20.09 20.16 15.32
CA VAL A 243 -19.39 20.98 16.32
C VAL A 243 -19.96 22.40 16.34
N PRO A 244 -20.43 22.91 17.49
CA PRO A 244 -20.88 24.29 17.60
C PRO A 244 -19.73 25.26 17.28
N THR A 245 -19.93 26.13 16.29
CA THR A 245 -18.93 27.14 15.89
C THR A 245 -18.90 28.36 16.80
N THR A 246 -19.82 28.42 17.77
CA THR A 246 -19.92 29.48 18.77
C THR A 246 -20.12 28.87 20.14
N ALA A 247 -19.33 29.33 21.12
CA ALA A 247 -19.50 29.00 22.53
C ALA A 247 -19.56 30.29 23.36
N GLU A 248 -20.21 30.23 24.52
CA GLU A 248 -20.25 31.35 25.45
C GLU A 248 -18.83 31.63 25.98
N HIS A 249 -18.32 32.84 25.74
CA HIS A 249 -17.03 33.28 26.24
C HIS A 249 -17.24 34.26 27.40
N VAL A 250 -16.81 33.88 28.60
CA VAL A 250 -16.88 34.75 29.78
C VAL A 250 -15.60 35.58 29.88
N HIS A 251 -15.68 36.87 29.59
CA HIS A 251 -14.62 37.84 29.89
C HIS A 251 -14.76 38.32 31.33
N ALA A 252 -14.09 37.65 32.28
CA ALA A 252 -14.04 38.08 33.66
C ALA A 252 -12.92 39.12 33.86
N ARG A 253 -13.25 40.23 34.52
CA ARG A 253 -12.27 41.16 35.10
C ARG A 253 -12.32 41.00 36.61
N HIS A 254 -11.21 40.55 37.19
CA HIS A 254 -11.07 40.42 38.63
C HIS A 254 -10.14 41.53 39.13
N ILE A 255 -10.59 42.25 40.17
CA ILE A 255 -9.73 43.14 40.96
C ILE A 255 -9.54 42.45 42.30
N LEU A 256 -8.29 42.15 42.66
CA LEU A 256 -7.93 41.56 43.94
C LEU A 256 -7.72 42.70 44.95
N VAL A 257 -8.48 42.71 46.04
CA VAL A 257 -8.32 43.65 47.15
C VAL A 257 -8.17 42.86 48.46
N GLU A 258 -7.41 43.40 49.41
CA GLU A 258 -7.07 42.71 50.67
C GLU A 258 -8.25 42.66 51.66
N THR A 259 -9.24 43.54 51.50
CA THR A 259 -10.34 43.70 52.46
C THR A 259 -11.70 43.79 51.77
N GLU A 260 -12.76 43.35 52.48
CA GLU A 260 -14.14 43.35 51.97
C GLU A 260 -14.71 44.78 51.79
N GLU A 261 -14.20 45.75 52.55
CA GLU A 261 -14.59 47.17 52.46
C GLU A 261 -14.04 47.86 51.20
N GLU A 262 -12.91 47.39 50.65
CA GLU A 262 -12.33 47.90 49.39
C GLU A 262 -12.94 47.24 48.14
N ALA A 263 -13.73 46.18 48.32
CA ALA A 263 -14.34 45.41 47.23
C ALA A 263 -15.76 45.86 46.86
N GLN A 264 -16.41 46.69 47.69
CA GLN A 264 -17.76 47.22 47.48
C GLN A 264 -17.75 48.58 46.77
#